data_AF-A0A150FUC3-F1
#
_entry.id   AF-A0A150FUC3-F1
#
_cell.length_a   1.000
_cell.length_b   1.000
_cell.length_c   1.000
_cell.angle_alpha   90.00
_cell.angle_beta   90.00
_cell.angle_gamma   90.00
#
_symmetry.space_group_name_H-M   'P 1'
#
loop_
_entity.id
_entity.type
_entity.pdbx_description
1 polymer ?
#
loop_
_entity_poly.entity_id
_entity_poly.type
_entity_poly.pdbx_seq_one_letter_code
_entity_poly.pdbx_strand_id
1 'polypeptide(L)'
;MKFSGPGPELINGRLAMVGALVGLFSELTTGKSLLAQFGSSPLQILLLVGALSYATLAPILRGSNLSEAFGPLTPEAEKLNGRVAMLAVAVLLAIEISKGSALL
;
A
#
# COMPACT_ATOMS: atom_id res chain seq x y z
N MET A 1 -22.86 6.70 6.40
CA MET A 1 -22.10 5.54 5.88
C MET A 1 -20.91 5.34 6.80
N LYS A 2 -20.86 4.23 7.55
CA LYS A 2 -19.84 4.01 8.58
C LYS A 2 -18.74 3.12 7.96
N PHE A 3 -17.60 3.71 7.61
CA PHE A 3 -16.38 2.96 7.26
C PHE A 3 -15.81 2.30 8.52
N SER A 4 -16.55 1.37 9.14
CA SER A 4 -16.19 0.73 10.41
C SER A 4 -15.94 -0.77 10.29
N GLY A 5 -15.90 -1.30 9.07
CA GLY A 5 -15.39 -2.66 8.84
C GLY A 5 -13.85 -2.65 8.78
N PRO A 6 -13.17 -3.76 9.11
CA PRO A 6 -11.71 -3.89 8.98
C PRO A 6 -11.21 -3.83 7.52
N GLY A 7 -12.12 -3.93 6.54
CA GLY A 7 -11.79 -3.99 5.12
C GLY A 7 -11.04 -2.76 4.58
N PRO A 8 -11.57 -1.53 4.69
CA PRO A 8 -10.91 -0.34 4.14
C PRO A 8 -9.52 -0.07 4.72
N GLU A 9 -9.35 -0.25 6.04
CA GLU A 9 -8.05 -0.05 6.68
C GLU A 9 -7.03 -1.10 6.24
N LEU A 10 -7.42 -2.38 6.13
CA LEU A 10 -6.54 -3.46 5.67
C LEU A 10 -6.16 -3.29 4.20
N ILE A 11 -7.13 -2.94 3.32
CA ILE A 11 -6.85 -2.71 1.89
C ILE A 11 -5.87 -1.54 1.75
N ASN A 12 -6.15 -0.40 2.38
CA ASN A 12 -5.28 0.77 2.28
C ASN A 12 -3.90 0.50 2.90
N GLY A 13 -3.84 -0.19 4.04
CA GLY A 13 -2.59 -0.56 4.70
C GLY A 13 -1.72 -1.45 3.81
N ARG A 14 -2.27 -2.52 3.23
CA ARG A 14 -1.54 -3.41 2.32
C ARG A 14 -1.11 -2.72 1.04
N LEU A 15 -1.98 -1.90 0.45
CA LEU A 15 -1.64 -1.09 -0.73
C LEU A 15 -0.50 -0.11 -0.41
N ALA A 16 -0.51 0.52 0.77
CA ALA A 16 0.55 1.43 1.19
C ALA A 16 1.87 0.70 1.45
N MET A 17 1.84 -0.51 2.06
CA MET A 17 3.04 -1.33 2.24
C MET A 17 3.69 -1.67 0.90
N VAL A 18 2.90 -2.15 -0.07
CA VAL A 18 3.42 -2.48 -1.40
C VAL A 18 3.85 -1.22 -2.15
N GLY A 19 3.06 -0.14 -2.07
CA GLY A 19 3.36 1.13 -2.71
C GLY A 19 4.65 1.76 -2.21
N ALA A 20 4.91 1.74 -0.90
CA ALA A 20 6.18 2.21 -0.33
C ALA A 20 7.38 1.39 -0.83
N LEU A 21 7.22 0.06 -0.89
CA LEU A 21 8.29 -0.84 -1.34
C LEU A 21 8.58 -0.68 -2.84
N VAL A 22 7.53 -0.63 -3.67
CA VAL A 22 7.66 -0.37 -5.12
C VAL A 22 8.26 1.00 -5.36
N GLY A 23 7.85 2.02 -4.60
CA GLY A 23 8.41 3.36 -4.69
C GLY A 23 9.91 3.39 -4.45
N LEU A 24 10.35 2.88 -3.30
CA LEU A 24 11.77 2.79 -3.01
C LEU A 24 12.53 1.96 -4.05
N PHE A 25 11.98 0.82 -4.47
CA PHE A 25 12.62 -0.04 -5.46
C PHE A 25 12.79 0.65 -6.82
N SER A 26 11.77 1.40 -7.22
CA SER A 26 11.75 2.10 -8.49
C SER A 26 12.68 3.31 -8.53
N GLU A 27 12.83 4.03 -7.41
CA GLU A 27 13.83 5.08 -7.27
C GLU A 27 15.24 4.49 -7.35
N LEU A 28 15.48 3.38 -6.65
CA LEU A 28 16.79 2.70 -6.66
C LEU A 28 17.19 2.13 -8.03
N THR A 29 16.23 1.63 -8.81
CA THR A 29 16.52 0.95 -10.08
C THR A 29 16.42 1.86 -11.29
N THR A 30 15.47 2.79 -11.30
CA THR A 30 15.16 3.64 -12.46
C THR A 30 15.36 5.12 -12.21
N GLY A 31 15.55 5.55 -10.95
CA GLY A 31 15.64 6.97 -10.57
C GLY A 31 14.34 7.74 -10.76
N LYS A 32 13.21 7.05 -10.98
CA LYS A 32 11.90 7.68 -11.18
C LYS A 32 11.12 7.70 -9.88
N SER A 33 10.54 8.86 -9.57
CA SER A 33 9.64 9.03 -8.43
C SER A 33 8.38 8.17 -8.56
N LEU A 34 7.71 7.94 -7.43
CA LEU A 34 6.42 7.25 -7.41
C LEU A 34 5.41 7.97 -8.30
N LEU A 35 5.33 9.29 -8.22
CA LEU A 35 4.45 10.09 -9.09
C LEU A 35 4.76 9.93 -10.59
N ALA A 36 6.03 9.84 -10.97
CA ALA A 36 6.40 9.65 -12.38
C ALA A 36 5.99 8.27 -12.92
N GLN A 37 5.93 7.25 -12.06
CA GLN A 37 5.43 5.92 -12.43
C GLN A 37 3.93 5.88 -12.65
N PHE A 38 3.15 6.62 -11.87
CA PHE A 38 1.71 6.77 -12.12
C PHE A 38 1.42 7.28 -13.53
N GLY A 39 2.24 8.21 -14.03
CA GLY A 39 2.13 8.70 -15.41
C GLY A 39 2.68 7.74 -16.47
N SER A 40 3.75 7.01 -16.14
CA SER A 40 4.44 6.13 -17.12
C SER A 40 3.77 4.77 -17.31
N SER A 41 3.18 4.21 -16.24
CA SER A 41 2.66 2.84 -16.20
C SER A 41 1.30 2.73 -15.50
N PRO A 42 0.27 3.52 -15.89
CA PRO A 42 -1.01 3.55 -15.19
C PRO A 42 -1.74 2.20 -15.21
N LEU A 43 -1.68 1.46 -16.32
CA LEU A 43 -2.35 0.16 -16.44
C LEU A 43 -1.75 -0.90 -15.49
N GLN A 44 -0.42 -0.93 -15.35
CA GLN A 44 0.26 -1.89 -14.47
C GLN A 44 -0.08 -1.62 -13.00
N ILE A 45 -0.13 -0.34 -12.63
CA ILE A 45 -0.50 0.08 -11.27
C ILE A 45 -1.97 -0.24 -10.98
N LEU A 46 -2.88 0.03 -11.93
CA LEU A 46 -4.29 -0.32 -11.77
C LEU A 46 -4.52 -1.82 -11.61
N LEU A 47 -3.81 -2.65 -12.39
CA LEU A 47 -3.88 -4.11 -12.24
C LEU A 47 -3.36 -4.56 -10.87
N LEU A 48 -2.25 -3.99 -10.39
CA LEU A 48 -1.70 -4.29 -9.07
C LEU A 48 -2.68 -3.92 -7.95
N VAL A 49 -3.23 -2.69 -7.99
CA VAL A 49 -4.20 -2.20 -7.00
C VAL A 49 -5.47 -3.05 -7.02
N GLY A 50 -5.99 -3.37 -8.21
CA GLY A 50 -7.17 -4.21 -8.38
C GLY A 50 -6.94 -5.63 -7.84
N ALA A 51 -5.79 -6.24 -8.16
CA ALA A 51 -5.43 -7.56 -7.68
C ALA A 51 -5.28 -7.61 -6.16
N LEU A 52 -4.59 -6.65 -5.54
CA LEU A 52 -4.41 -6.59 -4.08
C LEU A 52 -5.73 -6.30 -3.34
N SER A 53 -6.56 -5.44 -3.91
CA SER A 53 -7.90 -5.16 -3.36
C SER A 53 -8.77 -6.41 -3.40
N TYR A 54 -8.78 -7.13 -4.53
CA TYR A 54 -9.52 -8.39 -4.65
C TYR A 54 -8.97 -9.48 -3.72
N ALA A 55 -7.65 -9.64 -3.66
CA ALA A 55 -7.00 -10.62 -2.79
C ALA A 55 -7.29 -10.36 -1.30
N THR A 56 -7.46 -9.11 -0.90
CA THR A 56 -7.84 -8.72 0.47
C THR A 56 -9.34 -8.89 0.70
N LEU A 57 -10.17 -8.65 -0.32
CA LEU A 57 -11.63 -8.77 -0.20
C LEU A 57 -12.11 -10.23 -0.22
N ALA A 58 -11.44 -11.12 -0.96
CA ALA A 58 -11.78 -12.54 -1.04
C ALA A 58 -11.91 -13.23 0.34
N PRO A 59 -10.96 -13.12 1.29
CA PRO A 59 -11.10 -13.68 2.64
C PRO A 59 -12.19 -12.99 3.46
N ILE A 60 -12.36 -11.67 3.32
CA ILE A 60 -13.42 -10.92 4.01
C ILE A 60 -14.81 -11.43 3.60
N LEU A 61 -15.04 -11.64 2.30
CA LEU A 61 -16.30 -12.18 1.78
C LEU A 61 -16.54 -13.63 2.18
N ARG A 62 -15.47 -14.40 2.39
CA ARG A 62 -15.54 -15.78 2.90
C ARG A 62 -15.74 -15.87 4.42
N GLY A 63 -15.76 -14.74 5.13
CA GLY A 63 -15.94 -14.70 6.58
C GLY A 63 -14.79 -15.36 7.35
N SER A 64 -13.60 -15.43 6.77
CA SER A 64 -12.42 -16.01 7.44
C SER A 64 -12.02 -15.17 8.65
N ASN A 65 -11.49 -15.82 9.70
CA ASN A 65 -10.99 -15.15 10.88
C ASN A 65 -9.77 -14.28 10.55
N LEU A 66 -9.99 -12.97 10.36
CA LEU A 66 -8.92 -11.99 10.16
C LEU A 66 -8.07 -11.75 11.42
N SER A 67 -8.48 -12.34 12.55
CA SER A 67 -7.81 -12.24 13.84
C SER A 67 -6.83 -13.40 14.11
N GLU A 68 -6.71 -14.36 13.18
CA GLU A 68 -5.85 -15.51 13.34
C GLU A 68 -4.39 -15.11 13.06
N ALA A 69 -3.53 -15.28 14.06
CA ALA A 69 -2.11 -14.98 13.93
C ALA A 69 -1.39 -16.12 13.20
N PHE A 70 -0.63 -15.77 12.17
CA PHE A 70 0.24 -16.73 11.49
C PHE A 70 1.67 -16.60 12.03
N GLY A 71 1.96 -17.26 13.15
CA GLY A 71 3.27 -17.17 13.81
C GLY A 71 3.60 -15.72 14.22
N PRO A 72 4.74 -15.15 13.80
CA PRO A 72 5.08 -13.75 14.11
C PRO A 72 4.24 -12.73 13.34
N LEU A 73 3.48 -13.16 12.30
CA LEU A 73 2.61 -12.30 11.51
C LEU A 73 1.24 -12.20 12.19
N THR A 74 1.15 -11.31 13.18
CA THR A 74 -0.10 -11.02 13.88
C THR A 74 -0.92 -9.95 13.14
N PRO A 75 -2.26 -10.00 13.21
CA PRO A 75 -3.13 -8.97 12.62
C PRO A 75 -2.89 -7.57 13.20
N GLU A 76 -2.49 -7.48 14.47
CA GLU A 76 -2.15 -6.21 15.11
C GLU A 76 -0.85 -5.61 14.55
N ALA A 77 0.17 -6.46 14.31
CA ALA A 77 1.40 -6.02 13.64
C ALA A 77 1.12 -5.57 12.20
N GLU A 78 0.24 -6.28 11.48
CA GLU A 78 -0.18 -5.88 10.14
C GLU A 78 -0.84 -4.50 10.12
N LYS A 79 -1.80 -4.23 11.02
CA LYS A 79 -2.45 -2.91 11.12
C LYS A 79 -1.44 -1.81 11.45
N LEU A 80 -0.55 -2.06 12.42
CA LEU A 80 0.47 -1.09 12.83
C LEU A 80 1.41 -0.76 11.68
N ASN A 81 1.94 -1.79 11.01
CA ASN A 81 2.79 -1.61 9.84
C ASN A 81 2.03 -0.90 8.70
N GLY A 82 0.73 -1.19 8.54
CA GLY A 82 -0.11 -0.56 7.51
C GLY A 82 -0.27 0.93 7.75
N ARG A 83 -0.48 1.35 9.00
CA ARG A 83 -0.54 2.76 9.39
C ARG A 83 0.79 3.48 9.17
N VAL A 84 1.90 2.86 9.57
CA VAL A 84 3.25 3.40 9.34
C VAL A 84 3.51 3.54 7.84
N ALA A 85 3.14 2.54 7.04
CA ALA A 85 3.30 2.60 5.60
C ALA A 85 2.43 3.69 4.95
N MET A 86 1.18 3.88 5.40
CA MET A 86 0.32 4.98 4.92
C MET A 86 0.95 6.35 5.20
N LEU A 87 1.55 6.54 6.39
CA LEU A 87 2.29 7.76 6.71
C LEU A 87 3.55 7.90 5.86
N ALA A 88 4.30 6.83 5.66
CA ALA A 88 5.52 6.83 4.85
C ALA A 88 5.24 7.24 3.40
N VAL A 89 4.19 6.66 2.78
CA VAL A 89 3.76 7.05 1.43
C VAL A 89 3.31 8.51 1.39
N ALA A 90 2.55 8.98 2.39
CA ALA A 90 2.12 10.38 2.45
C ALA A 90 3.29 11.35 2.54
N VAL A 91 4.28 11.06 3.39
CA VAL A 91 5.49 11.87 3.54
C VAL A 91 6.33 11.85 2.27
N LEU A 92 6.51 10.67 1.66
CA LEU A 92 7.27 10.52 0.44
C LEU A 92 6.64 11.33 -0.71
N LEU A 93 5.32 11.24 -0.89
CA LEU A 93 4.61 12.05 -1.89
C LEU A 93 4.73 13.55 -1.62
N ALA A 94 4.65 13.98 -0.35
CA ALA A 94 4.83 15.39 0.01
C ALA A 94 6.23 15.90 -0.35
N ILE A 95 7.26 15.07 -0.13
CA ILE A 95 8.64 15.39 -0.49
C ILE A 95 8.80 15.45 -2.02
N GLU A 96 8.29 14.46 -2.75
CA GLU A 96 8.36 14.43 -4.22
C GLU A 96 7.68 15.65 -4.85
N ILE A 97 6.50 16.06 -4.33
CA ILE A 97 5.79 17.25 -4.81
C ILE A 97 6.60 18.52 -4.52
N SER A 98 7.19 18.63 -3.33
CA SER A 98 7.96 19.83 -2.97
C SER A 98 9.30 19.92 -3.70
N LYS A 99 9.95 18.79 -3.99
CA LYS A 99 11.29 18.71 -4.59
C LYS A 99 11.23 18.62 -6.12
N GLY A 100 10.12 18.14 -6.67
CA GLY A 100 9.92 17.93 -8.11
C GLY A 100 10.77 16.79 -8.70
N SER A 101 11.37 15.96 -7.86
CA SER A 101 12.28 14.86 -8.23
C SER A 101 12.13 13.68 -7.25
N ALA A 102 12.71 12.53 -7.59
CA ALA A 102 12.79 11.37 -6.73
C ALA A 102 13.46 11.71 -5.38
N LEU A 103 13.08 10.94 -4.35
CA LEU A 103 13.55 11.15 -2.99
C LEU A 103 15.04 10.82 -2.87
N LEU A 104 15.45 9.67 -3.43
CA LEU A 104 16.83 9.24 -3.67
C LEU A 104 17.36 9.72 -5.03
#